data_AF-A0A920K4G5-F1
#
_entry.id   AF-A0A920K4G5-F1
#
_cell.length_a   1.000
_cell.length_b   1.000
_cell.length_c   1.000
_cell.angle_alpha   90.00
_cell.angle_beta   90.00
_cell.angle_gamma   90.00
#
_symmetry.space_group_name_H-M   'P 1'
#
loop_
_entity.id
_entity.type
_entity.pdbx_description
1 polymer ?
#
loop_
_entity_poly.entity_id
_entity_poly.type
_entity_poly.pdbx_seq_one_letter_code
_entity_poly.pdbx_strand_id
1 'polypeptide(L)'
;MISTLASQISTLQKEGFKVIIVSSGAIAAGVHRMGWKQKPKKISHLQAAAAVGQVSLVETYEKEFKKNGLTTAQVLITGEDFSSRKRYLNSRATFETLLNENILVIVNENDTVSTDEIKVGDNDTLAASIATAIQADLFVILTDQKGLFTENPISSSQADSDSVC
;
A
#
# COMPACT_ATOMS: atom_id res chain seq x y z
N MET A 1 -8.85 -10.21 -8.15
CA MET A 1 -8.02 -8.98 -8.13
C MET A 1 -6.64 -9.27 -7.55
N ILE A 2 -6.51 -9.64 -6.27
CA ILE A 2 -5.20 -9.96 -5.65
C ILE A 2 -4.50 -11.15 -6.33
N SER A 3 -5.22 -12.20 -6.72
CA SER A 3 -4.63 -13.34 -7.44
C SER A 3 -3.98 -12.95 -8.78
N THR A 4 -4.65 -12.09 -9.56
CA THR A 4 -4.14 -11.56 -10.83
C THR A 4 -2.89 -10.71 -10.61
N LEU A 5 -2.93 -9.81 -9.62
CA LEU A 5 -1.78 -9.03 -9.21
C LEU A 5 -0.62 -9.94 -8.79
N ALA A 6 -0.90 -10.99 -8.02
CA ALA A 6 0.11 -11.93 -7.57
C ALA A 6 0.83 -12.64 -8.72
N SER A 7 0.09 -13.04 -9.76
CA SER A 7 0.68 -13.60 -10.97
C SER A 7 1.54 -12.60 -11.74
N GLN A 8 1.08 -11.36 -11.90
CA GLN A 8 1.85 -10.31 -12.60
C GLN A 8 3.15 -9.96 -11.88
N ILE A 9 3.08 -9.77 -10.56
CA ILE A 9 4.23 -9.46 -9.71
C ILE A 9 5.21 -10.65 -9.67
N SER A 10 4.71 -11.88 -9.68
CA SER A 10 5.56 -13.08 -9.80
C SER A 10 6.35 -13.10 -11.11
N THR A 11 5.75 -12.68 -12.23
CA THR A 11 6.46 -12.54 -13.50
C THR A 11 7.56 -11.49 -13.39
N LEU A 12 7.26 -10.31 -12.84
CA LEU A 12 8.25 -9.25 -12.67
C LEU A 12 9.43 -9.68 -11.77
N GLN A 13 9.17 -10.34 -10.65
CA GLN A 13 10.25 -10.84 -9.80
C GLN A 13 11.12 -11.90 -10.50
N LYS A 14 10.54 -12.74 -11.36
CA LYS A 14 11.32 -13.71 -12.17
C LYS A 14 12.18 -13.03 -13.23
N GLU A 15 11.77 -11.87 -13.70
CA GLU A 15 12.55 -11.01 -14.62
C GLU A 15 13.63 -10.19 -13.90
N GLY A 16 13.72 -10.30 -12.57
CA GLY A 16 14.74 -9.64 -11.75
C GLY A 16 14.32 -8.30 -11.16
N PHE A 17 13.06 -7.89 -11.32
CA PHE A 17 12.55 -6.67 -10.71
C PHE A 17 12.33 -6.85 -9.20
N LYS A 18 12.74 -5.82 -8.43
CA LYS A 18 12.49 -5.70 -7.00
C LYS A 18 11.19 -4.91 -6.81
N VAL A 19 10.25 -5.46 -6.05
CA VAL A 19 8.90 -4.91 -5.95
C VAL A 19 8.51 -4.66 -4.50
N ILE A 20 7.93 -3.49 -4.25
CA ILE A 20 7.22 -3.14 -3.02
C ILE A 20 5.76 -2.85 -3.40
N ILE A 21 4.83 -3.41 -2.63
CA ILE A 21 3.41 -3.12 -2.74
C ILE A 21 3.01 -2.26 -1.55
N VAL A 22 2.42 -1.09 -1.80
CA VAL A 22 1.76 -0.30 -0.76
C VAL A 22 0.26 -0.52 -0.90
N SER A 23 -0.38 -1.07 0.12
CA SER A 23 -1.78 -1.49 0.06
C SER A 23 -2.59 -0.79 1.14
N SER A 24 -3.75 -0.26 0.74
CA SER A 24 -4.80 0.16 1.66
C SER A 24 -5.74 -1.00 2.01
N GLY A 25 -6.87 -0.71 2.68
CA GLY A 25 -8.00 -1.63 2.81
C GLY A 25 -8.13 -2.33 4.17
N ALA A 26 -7.17 -2.17 5.08
CA ALA A 26 -7.22 -2.78 6.42
C ALA A 26 -8.52 -2.41 7.18
N ILE A 27 -8.90 -1.13 7.23
CA ILE A 27 -10.11 -0.70 7.92
C ILE A 27 -11.37 -1.33 7.32
N ALA A 28 -11.48 -1.38 5.99
CA ALA A 28 -12.65 -1.97 5.33
C ALA A 28 -12.75 -3.47 5.62
N ALA A 29 -11.62 -4.19 5.57
CA ALA A 29 -11.53 -5.59 5.95
C ALA A 29 -11.94 -5.81 7.42
N GLY A 30 -11.51 -4.93 8.33
CA GLY A 30 -11.85 -5.01 9.74
C GLY A 30 -13.31 -4.74 10.04
N VAL A 31 -13.89 -3.70 9.43
CA VAL A 31 -15.32 -3.37 9.52
C VAL A 31 -16.16 -4.59 9.11
N HIS A 32 -15.82 -5.21 7.98
CA HIS A 32 -16.49 -6.43 7.52
C HIS A 32 -16.33 -7.58 8.51
N ARG A 33 -15.10 -7.85 8.97
CA ARG A 33 -14.78 -8.97 9.87
C ARG A 33 -15.40 -8.83 11.26
N MET A 34 -15.61 -7.61 11.74
CA MET A 34 -16.30 -7.32 13.00
C MET A 34 -17.83 -7.26 12.86
N GLY A 35 -18.37 -7.44 11.65
CA GLY A 35 -19.82 -7.39 11.40
C GLY A 35 -20.42 -5.99 11.54
N TRP A 36 -19.62 -4.93 11.40
CA TRP A 36 -20.11 -3.56 11.50
C TRP A 36 -20.80 -3.16 10.19
N LYS A 37 -22.02 -2.62 10.30
CA LYS A 37 -22.83 -2.23 9.14
C LYS A 37 -22.31 -1.00 8.39
N GLN A 38 -21.52 -0.16 9.06
CA GLN A 38 -21.00 1.08 8.49
C GLN A 38 -19.60 1.35 9.04
N LYS A 39 -18.79 2.10 8.27
CA LYS A 39 -17.49 2.60 8.72
C LYS A 39 -17.70 3.48 9.96
N PRO A 40 -17.00 3.21 11.09
CA PRO A 40 -17.14 4.03 12.29
C PRO A 40 -16.53 5.42 12.07
N LYS A 41 -16.96 6.39 12.89
CA LYS A 41 -16.40 7.76 12.88
C LYS A 41 -15.37 8.01 13.98
N LYS A 42 -15.42 7.24 15.08
CA LYS A 42 -14.49 7.40 16.21
C LYS A 42 -13.12 6.83 15.82
N ILE A 43 -12.06 7.59 16.03
CA ILE A 43 -10.67 7.19 15.73
C ILE A 43 -10.35 5.83 16.35
N SER A 44 -10.64 5.64 17.64
CA SER A 44 -10.38 4.35 18.32
C SER A 44 -11.05 3.14 17.65
N HIS A 45 -12.23 3.33 17.04
CA HIS A 45 -12.93 2.25 16.34
C HIS A 45 -12.34 2.04 14.95
N LEU A 46 -11.90 3.09 14.27
CA LEU A 46 -11.16 2.98 13.01
C LEU A 46 -9.84 2.24 13.23
N GLN A 47 -9.10 2.57 14.28
CA GLN A 47 -7.85 1.89 14.65
C GLN A 47 -8.10 0.42 15.02
N ALA A 48 -9.16 0.13 15.78
CA ALA A 48 -9.55 -1.25 16.07
C ALA A 48 -9.91 -2.03 14.79
N ALA A 49 -10.63 -1.41 13.86
CA ALA A 49 -10.91 -2.00 12.55
C ALA A 49 -9.63 -2.22 11.74
N ALA A 50 -8.72 -1.25 11.70
CA ALA A 50 -7.45 -1.40 11.02
C ALA A 50 -6.64 -2.56 11.59
N ALA A 51 -6.51 -2.67 12.91
CA ALA A 51 -5.80 -3.76 13.57
C ALA A 51 -6.39 -5.13 13.23
N VAL A 52 -7.72 -5.29 13.29
CA VAL A 52 -8.40 -6.55 12.92
C VAL A 52 -8.24 -6.86 11.44
N GLY A 53 -8.42 -5.87 10.57
CA GLY A 53 -8.40 -6.08 9.13
C GLY A 53 -7.01 -6.22 8.54
N GLN A 54 -5.98 -5.63 9.17
CA GLN A 54 -4.59 -5.74 8.73
C GLN A 54 -4.10 -7.20 8.76
N VAL A 55 -4.50 -7.96 9.79
CA VAL A 55 -4.23 -9.41 9.84
C VAL A 55 -4.84 -10.11 8.63
N SER A 56 -6.11 -9.81 8.32
CA SER A 56 -6.82 -10.40 7.19
C SER A 56 -6.22 -10.02 5.84
N LEU A 57 -5.77 -8.77 5.70
CA LEU A 57 -5.20 -8.24 4.47
C LEU A 57 -3.90 -8.95 4.13
N VAL A 58 -2.98 -9.04 5.10
CA VAL A 58 -1.68 -9.70 4.89
C VAL A 58 -1.83 -11.20 4.73
N GLU A 59 -2.74 -11.84 5.47
CA GLU A 59 -3.04 -13.26 5.30
C GLU A 59 -3.56 -13.56 3.88
N THR A 60 -4.36 -12.66 3.31
CA THR A 60 -4.85 -12.79 1.93
C THR A 60 -3.72 -12.66 0.92
N TYR A 61 -2.86 -11.64 1.07
CA TYR A 61 -1.71 -11.47 0.19
C TYR A 61 -0.75 -12.66 0.28
N GLU A 62 -0.33 -13.04 1.48
CA GLU A 62 0.59 -14.17 1.71
C GLU A 62 0.03 -15.44 1.08
N LYS A 63 -1.27 -15.73 1.27
CA LYS A 63 -1.92 -16.89 0.64
C LYS A 63 -1.82 -16.87 -0.89
N GLU A 64 -2.04 -15.74 -1.53
CA GLU A 64 -2.00 -15.65 -3.00
C GLU A 64 -0.57 -15.63 -3.56
N PHE A 65 0.35 -14.95 -2.89
CA PHE A 65 1.76 -14.89 -3.29
C PHE A 65 2.50 -16.21 -3.07
N LYS A 66 2.18 -16.92 -1.99
CA LYS A 66 2.74 -18.25 -1.71
C LYS A 66 2.41 -19.28 -2.79
N LYS A 67 1.24 -19.18 -3.44
CA LYS A 67 0.90 -20.04 -4.60
C LYS A 67 1.85 -19.85 -5.78
N ASN A 68 2.49 -18.68 -5.87
CA ASN A 68 3.45 -18.32 -6.89
C ASN A 68 4.91 -18.52 -6.43
N GLY A 69 5.12 -19.11 -5.25
CA GLY A 69 6.45 -19.37 -4.68
C GLY A 69 7.15 -18.12 -4.12
N LEU A 70 6.41 -17.03 -3.89
CA LEU A 70 6.97 -15.79 -3.36
C LEU A 70 6.84 -15.74 -1.84
N THR A 71 7.92 -15.34 -1.17
CA THR A 71 7.94 -15.01 0.25
C THR A 71 7.56 -13.54 0.42
N THR A 72 6.61 -13.25 1.31
CA THR A 72 6.22 -11.87 1.61
C THR A 72 6.76 -11.40 2.97
N ALA A 73 6.99 -10.09 3.08
CA ALA A 73 7.25 -9.42 4.34
C ALA A 73 6.23 -8.30 4.56
N GLN A 74 5.67 -8.25 5.77
CA GLN A 74 4.82 -7.13 6.19
C GLN A 74 5.69 -6.03 6.78
N VAL A 75 5.43 -4.79 6.34
CA VAL A 75 6.00 -3.59 6.96
C VAL A 75 4.87 -2.63 7.30
N LEU A 76 4.84 -2.18 8.54
CA LEU A 76 3.90 -1.17 9.04
C LEU A 76 4.69 0.08 9.42
N ILE A 77 4.34 1.21 8.82
CA ILE A 77 5.04 2.48 8.98
C ILE A 77 4.06 3.64 9.05
N THR A 78 4.51 4.78 9.54
CA THR A 78 3.75 6.03 9.62
C THR A 78 4.46 7.12 8.83
N GLY A 79 3.76 8.19 8.46
CA GLY A 79 4.40 9.39 7.88
C GLY A 79 5.54 9.95 8.75
N GLU A 80 5.44 9.81 10.08
CA GLU A 80 6.46 10.24 11.02
C GLU A 80 7.79 9.46 10.90
N ASP A 81 7.76 8.24 10.38
CA ASP A 81 8.96 7.41 10.20
C ASP A 81 9.90 8.00 9.14
N PHE A 82 9.37 8.77 8.19
CA PHE A 82 10.18 9.49 7.18
C PHE A 82 10.57 10.91 7.61
N SER A 83 9.98 11.42 8.70
CA SER A 83 10.26 12.77 9.21
C SER A 83 11.50 12.84 10.11
N SER A 84 11.92 11.70 10.69
CA SER A 84 13.11 11.61 11.55
C SER A 84 14.25 10.93 10.82
N ARG A 85 15.44 11.56 10.76
CA ARG A 85 16.62 10.99 10.10
C ARG A 85 16.94 9.57 10.58
N LYS A 86 16.84 9.31 11.88
CA LYS A 86 17.14 7.99 12.45
C LYS A 86 16.12 6.93 12.00
N ARG A 87 14.83 7.25 12.05
CA ARG A 87 13.76 6.33 11.63
C ARG A 87 13.84 6.09 10.12
N TYR A 88 14.06 7.14 9.35
CA TYR A 88 14.27 7.09 7.90
C TYR A 88 15.40 6.12 7.52
N LEU A 89 16.59 6.26 8.13
CA LEU A 89 17.74 5.40 7.82
C LEU A 89 17.48 3.94 8.20
N ASN A 90 16.79 3.70 9.32
CA ASN A 90 16.42 2.35 9.73
C ASN A 90 15.43 1.71 8.75
N SER A 91 14.34 2.42 8.42
CA SER A 91 13.33 1.96 7.47
C SER A 91 13.95 1.66 6.11
N ARG A 92 14.79 2.57 5.60
CA ARG A 92 15.53 2.38 4.35
C ARG A 92 16.40 1.12 4.40
N ALA A 93 17.21 0.95 5.44
CA ALA A 93 18.08 -0.22 5.57
C ALA A 93 17.30 -1.54 5.62
N THR A 94 16.13 -1.55 6.28
CA THR A 94 15.22 -2.71 6.28
C THR A 94 14.69 -2.99 4.87
N PHE A 95 14.19 -1.98 4.15
CA PHE A 95 13.72 -2.17 2.78
C PHE A 95 14.83 -2.67 1.86
N GLU A 96 16.02 -2.07 1.90
CA GLU A 96 17.18 -2.50 1.10
C GLU A 96 17.54 -3.96 1.38
N THR A 97 17.53 -4.38 2.66
CA THR A 97 17.79 -5.77 3.05
C THR A 97 16.73 -6.71 2.47
N LEU A 98 15.44 -6.44 2.68
CA LEU A 98 14.34 -7.27 2.18
C LEU A 98 14.38 -7.41 0.65
N LEU A 99 14.64 -6.30 -0.05
CA LEU A 99 14.74 -6.28 -1.49
C LEU A 99 15.97 -7.05 -2.00
N ASN A 100 17.11 -6.99 -1.29
CA ASN A 100 18.31 -7.77 -1.64
C ASN A 100 18.13 -9.27 -1.45
N GLU A 101 17.29 -9.68 -0.50
CA GLU A 101 16.87 -11.07 -0.28
C GLU A 101 15.75 -11.52 -1.25
N ASN A 102 15.37 -10.68 -2.23
CA ASN A 102 14.28 -10.92 -3.19
C ASN A 102 12.92 -11.18 -2.52
N ILE A 103 12.68 -10.63 -1.33
CA ILE A 103 11.42 -10.74 -0.60
C ILE A 103 10.45 -9.68 -1.11
N LEU A 104 9.20 -10.08 -1.39
CA LEU A 104 8.14 -9.15 -1.75
C LEU A 104 7.65 -8.39 -0.51
N VAL A 105 7.80 -7.07 -0.49
CA VAL A 105 7.41 -6.26 0.67
C VAL A 105 6.00 -5.72 0.48
N ILE A 106 5.13 -5.96 1.47
CA ILE A 106 3.78 -5.43 1.54
C ILE A 106 3.73 -4.41 2.67
N VAL A 107 3.53 -3.15 2.29
CA VAL A 107 3.53 -1.99 3.17
C VAL A 107 2.12 -1.48 3.37
N ASN A 108 1.80 -1.08 4.59
CA ASN A 108 0.61 -0.29 4.90
C ASN A 108 0.93 0.70 6.02
N GLU A 109 0.09 1.73 6.14
CA GLU A 109 0.11 2.65 7.28
C GLU A 109 -0.11 1.88 8.60
N ASN A 110 0.66 2.23 9.64
CA ASN A 110 0.41 1.73 10.99
C ASN A 110 -0.72 2.54 11.65
N ASP A 111 -1.95 2.31 11.19
CA ASP A 111 -3.16 3.01 11.63
C ASP A 111 -3.34 3.00 13.17
N THR A 112 -2.84 1.96 13.86
CA THR A 112 -3.02 1.82 15.32
C THR A 112 -2.27 2.90 16.12
N VAL A 113 -1.16 3.39 15.58
CA VAL A 113 -0.30 4.39 16.24
C VAL A 113 -0.26 5.72 15.49
N SER A 114 -0.79 5.77 14.26
CA SER A 114 -0.93 7.02 13.52
C SER A 114 -1.82 8.00 14.29
N THR A 115 -1.29 9.21 14.48
CA THR A 115 -1.93 10.31 15.22
C THR A 115 -2.72 11.23 14.30
N ASP A 116 -2.44 11.19 13.00
CA ASP A 116 -3.20 11.89 11.99
C ASP A 116 -4.60 11.26 11.84
N GLU A 117 -5.61 12.10 11.62
CA GLU A 117 -6.92 11.58 11.20
C GLU A 117 -6.72 10.76 9.94
N ILE A 118 -7.20 9.51 9.94
CA ILE A 118 -7.11 8.58 8.81
C ILE A 118 -7.72 9.24 7.57
N LYS A 119 -6.88 9.67 6.62
CA LYS A 119 -7.28 10.39 5.42
C LYS A 119 -7.21 9.49 4.20
N VAL A 120 -7.96 9.90 3.18
CA VAL A 120 -7.87 9.31 1.84
C VAL A 120 -6.67 9.96 1.14
N GLY A 121 -5.74 9.16 0.60
CA GLY A 121 -4.51 9.64 -0.05
C GLY A 121 -3.22 9.48 0.79
N ASP A 122 -3.34 9.02 2.04
CA ASP A 122 -2.17 8.82 2.92
C ASP A 122 -1.22 7.76 2.34
N ASN A 123 -1.77 6.68 1.80
CA ASN A 123 -0.97 5.63 1.18
C ASN A 123 -0.24 6.10 -0.10
N ASP A 124 -0.75 7.09 -0.82
CA ASP A 124 -0.04 7.63 -2.00
C ASP A 124 1.19 8.43 -1.56
N THR A 125 1.04 9.25 -0.51
CA THR A 125 2.14 10.01 0.10
C THR A 125 3.16 9.08 0.75
N LEU A 126 2.69 8.03 1.41
CA LEU A 126 3.52 6.98 1.99
C LEU A 126 4.32 6.26 0.91
N ALA A 127 3.65 5.87 -0.18
CA ALA A 127 4.28 5.17 -1.29
C ALA A 127 5.33 6.05 -1.99
N ALA A 128 5.06 7.35 -2.17
CA ALA A 128 6.03 8.31 -2.69
C ALA A 128 7.25 8.48 -1.75
N SER A 129 7.02 8.49 -0.43
CA SER A 129 8.08 8.57 0.58
C SER A 129 8.97 7.34 0.56
N ILE A 130 8.38 6.13 0.44
CA ILE A 130 9.11 4.88 0.28
C ILE A 130 9.91 4.90 -1.02
N ALA A 131 9.29 5.23 -2.15
CA ALA A 131 9.94 5.29 -3.45
C ALA A 131 11.16 6.21 -3.44
N THR A 132 11.04 7.38 -2.80
CA THR A 132 12.17 8.29 -2.58
C THR A 132 13.24 7.68 -1.69
N ALA A 133 12.85 7.02 -0.59
CA ALA A 133 13.78 6.44 0.37
C ALA A 133 14.64 5.33 -0.23
N ILE A 134 14.05 4.48 -1.07
CA ILE A 134 14.73 3.37 -1.74
C ILE A 134 15.27 3.72 -3.13
N GLN A 135 15.08 4.96 -3.60
CA GLN A 135 15.44 5.42 -4.94
C GLN A 135 14.84 4.51 -6.03
N ALA A 136 13.53 4.27 -5.96
CA ALA A 136 12.83 3.41 -6.90
C ALA A 136 12.90 3.97 -8.34
N ASP A 137 13.18 3.10 -9.30
CA ASP A 137 13.23 3.47 -10.73
C ASP A 137 11.85 3.75 -11.32
N LEU A 138 10.80 3.17 -10.74
CA LEU A 138 9.42 3.27 -11.21
C LEU A 138 8.44 3.35 -10.04
N PHE A 139 7.48 4.26 -10.14
CA PHE A 139 6.37 4.43 -9.21
C PHE A 139 5.04 4.29 -9.95
N VAL A 140 4.24 3.30 -9.57
CA VAL A 140 2.97 2.98 -10.24
C VAL A 140 1.82 3.10 -9.26
N ILE A 141 0.84 3.96 -9.56
CA ILE A 141 -0.43 4.04 -8.84
C ILE A 141 -1.47 3.22 -9.61
N LEU A 142 -2.04 2.20 -8.95
CA LEU A 142 -3.19 1.46 -9.49
C LEU A 142 -4.48 2.14 -9.01
N THR A 143 -5.19 2.78 -9.95
CA THR A 143 -6.42 3.53 -9.68
C THR A 143 -7.58 3.05 -10.56
N ASP A 144 -8.81 3.28 -10.11
CA ASP A 144 -10.03 3.02 -10.89
C ASP A 144 -10.30 4.11 -11.94
N GLN A 145 -9.54 5.21 -11.89
CA GLN A 145 -9.51 6.24 -12.92
C GLN A 145 -8.65 5.80 -14.10
N LYS A 146 -9.02 6.21 -15.31
CA LYS A 146 -8.29 5.82 -16.54
C LYS A 146 -6.91 6.49 -16.69
N GLY A 147 -6.59 7.46 -15.84
CA GLY A 147 -5.37 8.26 -15.88
C GLY A 147 -5.60 9.63 -15.27
N LEU A 148 -4.63 10.53 -15.44
CA LEU A 148 -4.85 11.95 -15.16
C LEU A 148 -5.70 12.55 -16.28
N PHE A 149 -6.72 13.31 -15.88
CA PHE A 149 -7.53 14.11 -16.81
C PHE A 149 -7.23 15.59 -16.55
N THR A 150 -7.28 16.40 -17.62
CA THR A 150 -7.13 17.86 -17.53
C THR A 150 -8.27 18.51 -16.76
N GLU A 151 -9.45 17.87 -16.74
CA GLU A 151 -10.65 18.30 -16.03
C GLU A 151 -11.36 17.11 -15.38
N ASN A 152 -12.31 17.37 -14.46
CA ASN A 152 -13.07 16.29 -13.83
C ASN A 152 -13.92 15.55 -14.90
N PRO A 153 -13.65 14.26 -15.17
CA PRO A 153 -14.27 13.50 -16.24
C PRO A 153 -15.74 13.14 -15.95
N ILE A 154 -16.19 13.31 -14.71
CA ILE A 154 -17.59 13.09 -14.31
C ILE A 154 -18.45 14.32 -14.65
N SER A 155 -17.86 15.53 -14.62
CA SER A 155 -18.59 16.80 -14.82
C SER A 155 -18.40 17.43 -16.20
N SER A 156 -17.44 16.97 -17.00
CA SER A 156 -17.13 17.53 -18.31
C SER A 156 -17.04 16.42 -19.37
N SER A 157 -17.75 16.58 -20.49
CA SER A 157 -17.66 15.66 -21.64
C SER A 157 -16.43 15.91 -22.53
N GLN A 158 -15.56 16.84 -22.12
CA GLN A 158 -14.34 17.26 -22.82
C GLN A 158 -13.07 16.92 -22.01
N ALA A 159 -13.17 16.09 -20.98
CA ALA A 159 -12.00 15.65 -20.24
C ALA A 159 -11.10 14.78 -21.13
N ASP A 160 -10.08 15.40 -21.71
CA ASP A 160 -9.03 14.70 -22.44
C ASP A 160 -8.12 13.98 -21.44
N SER A 161 -7.96 12.67 -21.64
CA SER A 161 -7.01 11.84 -20.90
C SER A 161 -5.61 12.02 -21.51
N ASP A 162 -5.11 13.24 -21.52
CA ASP A 162 -3.73 13.45 -21.95
C ASP A 162 -2.79 12.85 -20.91
N SER A 163 -1.93 11.97 -21.41
CA SER A 163 -0.93 11.22 -20.68
C SER A 163 0.01 12.13 -19.90
N VAL A 164 -0.35 12.41 -18.65
CA VAL A 164 0.60 12.89 -17.65
C VAL A 164 0.92 11.70 -16.75
N CYS A 165 1.85 10.87 -17.22
CA CYS A 165 2.66 9.93 -16.45
C CYS A 165 4.06 9.96 -17.07
#